data_AF-A0A7Y2JDK9-F1
#
_entry.id   AF-A0A7Y2JDK9-F1
#
_cell.length_a   1.000
_cell.length_b   1.000
_cell.length_c   1.000
_cell.angle_alpha   90.00
_cell.angle_beta   90.00
_cell.angle_gamma   90.00
#
_symmetry.space_group_name_H-M   'P 1'
#
loop_
_entity.id
_entity.type
_entity.pdbx_description
1 polymer ?
#
loop_
_entity_poly.entity_id
_entity_poly.type
_entity_poly.pdbx_seq_one_letter_code
_entity_poly.pdbx_strand_id
1 'polypeptide(L)'
;MKGNKKLIETLNALLADELTAINQYMVHSEMCANWGYEKLHQHFEKRAIDEMKHAEKLIGRILFLEGTPTVSNLGKMSIGADVPRQLAGDHGLESGAIKAYNRAIVLAGEVGDFATREILEHI
;
A
#
# COMPACT_ATOMS: atom_id res chain seq x y z
N MET A 1 -21.68 3.71 8.68
CA MET A 1 -21.44 3.93 10.11
C MET A 1 -20.43 5.06 10.21
N LYS A 2 -20.74 6.18 10.88
CA LYS A 2 -19.81 7.31 10.92
C LYS A 2 -18.52 6.98 11.67
N GLY A 3 -17.40 6.92 10.96
CA GLY A 3 -16.08 6.61 11.52
C GLY A 3 -15.35 7.80 12.15
N ASN A 4 -14.24 7.51 12.82
CA ASN A 4 -13.35 8.53 13.36
C ASN A 4 -12.61 9.26 12.23
N LYS A 5 -12.69 10.60 12.21
CA LYS A 5 -12.10 11.42 11.14
C LYS A 5 -10.59 11.21 10.98
N LYS A 6 -9.84 11.18 12.10
CA LYS A 6 -8.37 11.00 12.08
C LYS A 6 -7.99 9.61 11.56
N LEU A 7 -8.78 8.59 11.89
CA LEU A 7 -8.57 7.25 11.36
C LEU A 7 -8.83 7.19 9.85
N ILE A 8 -9.92 7.80 9.37
CA ILE A 8 -10.22 7.89 7.93
C ILE A 8 -9.10 8.63 7.16
N GLU A 9 -8.57 9.72 7.71
CA GLU A 9 -7.42 10.42 7.13
C GLU A 9 -6.18 9.52 7.08
N THR A 10 -5.95 8.73 8.14
CA THR A 10 -4.84 7.77 8.20
C THR A 10 -5.00 6.64 7.18
N LEU A 11 -6.21 6.09 7.03
CA LEU A 11 -6.50 5.06 6.02
C LEU A 11 -6.30 5.58 4.59
N ASN A 12 -6.63 6.85 4.33
CA ASN A 12 -6.34 7.47 3.04
C ASN A 12 -4.84 7.66 2.79
N ALA A 13 -4.06 7.95 3.83
CA ALA A 13 -2.60 8.00 3.70
C ALA A 13 -2.02 6.61 3.37
N LEU A 14 -2.48 5.55 4.06
CA LEU A 14 -2.10 4.18 3.72
C LEU A 14 -2.52 3.80 2.30
N LEU A 15 -3.72 4.19 1.87
CA LEU A 15 -4.18 3.95 0.51
C LEU A 15 -3.27 4.61 -0.54
N ALA A 16 -2.78 5.83 -0.27
CA ALA A 16 -1.82 6.49 -1.15
C ALA A 16 -0.48 5.71 -1.21
N ASP A 17 -0.03 5.15 -0.09
CA ASP A 17 1.17 4.30 -0.04
C ASP A 17 0.96 3.01 -0.87
N GLU A 18 -0.18 2.34 -0.73
CA GLU A 18 -0.52 1.14 -1.53
C GLU A 18 -0.57 1.43 -3.03
N LEU A 19 -1.25 2.51 -3.43
CA LEU A 19 -1.31 2.92 -4.83
C LEU A 19 0.07 3.27 -5.39
N THR A 20 0.97 3.79 -4.55
CA THR A 20 2.36 4.06 -4.93
C THR A 20 3.13 2.76 -5.14
N ALA A 21 2.98 1.80 -4.23
CA ALA A 21 3.61 0.49 -4.32
C ALA A 21 3.12 -0.30 -5.55
N ILE A 22 1.83 -0.30 -5.84
CA ILE A 22 1.24 -0.92 -7.03
C ILE A 22 1.93 -0.42 -8.30
N ASN A 23 2.04 0.90 -8.46
CA ASN A 23 2.64 1.49 -9.65
C ASN A 23 4.15 1.19 -9.73
N GLN A 24 4.87 1.27 -8.62
CA GLN A 24 6.31 0.98 -8.60
C GLN A 24 6.59 -0.49 -8.95
N TYR A 25 5.90 -1.43 -8.29
CA TYR A 25 6.07 -2.86 -8.57
C TYR A 25 5.68 -3.22 -10.00
N MET A 26 4.59 -2.64 -10.53
CA MET A 26 4.19 -2.90 -11.91
C MET A 26 5.24 -2.39 -12.91
N VAL A 27 5.81 -1.21 -12.69
CA VAL A 27 6.91 -0.71 -13.56
C VAL A 27 8.15 -1.61 -13.45
N HIS A 28 8.56 -2.00 -12.24
CA HIS A 28 9.70 -2.91 -12.04
C HIS A 28 9.47 -4.29 -12.69
N SER A 29 8.23 -4.80 -12.62
CA SER A 29 7.78 -6.02 -13.28
C SER A 29 7.99 -5.96 -14.78
N GLU A 30 7.45 -4.94 -15.45
CA GLU A 30 7.55 -4.79 -16.90
C GLU A 30 8.99 -4.51 -17.37
N MET A 31 9.78 -3.80 -16.57
CA MET A 31 11.22 -3.64 -16.82
C MET A 31 11.92 -5.00 -16.81
N CYS A 32 11.63 -5.85 -15.82
CA CYS A 32 12.21 -7.20 -15.73
C CYS A 32 11.76 -8.09 -16.89
N ALA A 33 10.49 -8.02 -17.31
CA ALA A 33 9.99 -8.74 -18.47
C ALA A 33 10.75 -8.33 -19.74
N ASN A 34 10.89 -7.02 -19.97
CA ASN A 34 11.63 -6.47 -21.11
C ASN A 34 13.13 -6.86 -21.08
N TRP A 35 13.73 -7.00 -19.91
CA TRP A 35 15.12 -7.47 -19.76
C TRP A 35 15.30 -9.00 -19.84
N GLY A 36 14.20 -9.76 -19.98
CA GLY A 36 14.23 -11.23 -20.04
C GLY A 36 14.36 -11.91 -18.67
N TYR A 37 14.12 -11.19 -17.57
CA TYR A 37 14.17 -11.72 -16.20
C TYR A 37 12.80 -12.22 -15.74
N GLU A 38 12.31 -13.28 -16.37
CA GLU A 38 10.96 -13.82 -16.18
C GLU A 38 10.59 -14.10 -14.71
N LYS A 39 11.52 -14.66 -13.92
CA LYS A 39 11.28 -14.94 -12.50
C LYS A 39 11.06 -13.67 -11.68
N LEU A 40 11.76 -12.59 -12.01
CA LEU A 40 11.62 -11.30 -11.31
C LEU A 40 10.34 -10.60 -11.74
N HIS A 41 10.03 -10.64 -13.03
CA HIS A 41 8.75 -10.15 -13.58
C HIS A 41 7.56 -10.75 -12.81
N GLN A 42 7.44 -12.08 -12.79
CA GLN A 42 6.34 -12.76 -12.11
C GLN A 42 6.28 -12.45 -10.61
N HIS A 43 7.44 -12.24 -9.98
CA HIS A 43 7.49 -11.88 -8.56
C HIS A 43 6.96 -10.46 -8.31
N PHE A 44 7.45 -9.47 -9.06
CA PHE A 44 7.01 -8.08 -8.91
C PHE A 44 5.55 -7.89 -9.35
N GLU A 45 5.10 -8.56 -10.41
CA GLU A 45 3.69 -8.54 -10.82
C GLU A 45 2.79 -9.06 -9.70
N LYS A 46 3.16 -10.21 -9.11
CA LYS A 46 2.41 -10.77 -7.98
C LYS A 46 2.36 -9.79 -6.80
N ARG A 47 3.48 -9.13 -6.47
CA ARG A 47 3.51 -8.10 -5.42
C ARG A 47 2.56 -6.95 -5.74
N ALA A 48 2.59 -6.41 -6.97
CA ALA A 48 1.67 -5.36 -7.39
C ALA A 48 0.20 -5.78 -7.22
N ILE A 49 -0.14 -7.02 -7.58
CA ILE A 49 -1.51 -7.57 -7.42
C ILE A 49 -1.90 -7.73 -5.94
N ASP A 50 -0.96 -8.12 -5.08
CA ASP A 50 -1.23 -8.21 -3.64
C ASP A 50 -1.49 -6.82 -3.04
N GLU A 51 -0.72 -5.79 -3.43
CA GLU A 51 -1.00 -4.40 -3.02
C GLU A 51 -2.33 -3.86 -3.58
N MET A 52 -2.77 -4.29 -4.78
CA MET A 52 -4.11 -3.98 -5.29
C MET A 52 -5.22 -4.49 -4.36
N LYS A 53 -5.06 -5.67 -3.76
CA LYS A 53 -6.01 -6.21 -2.79
C LYS A 53 -5.96 -5.44 -1.47
N HIS A 54 -4.79 -4.95 -1.06
CA HIS A 54 -4.67 -4.09 0.12
C HIS A 54 -5.40 -2.75 -0.10
N ALA A 55 -5.18 -2.12 -1.25
CA ALA A 55 -5.91 -0.92 -1.65
C ALA A 55 -7.43 -1.14 -1.69
N GLU A 56 -7.89 -2.28 -2.23
CA GLU A 56 -9.31 -2.66 -2.22
C GLU A 56 -9.88 -2.74 -0.79
N LYS A 57 -9.19 -3.44 0.14
CA LYS A 57 -9.59 -3.54 1.55
C LYS A 57 -9.70 -2.15 2.20
N LEU A 58 -8.72 -1.28 1.97
CA LEU A 58 -8.70 0.09 2.50
C LEU A 58 -9.83 0.94 1.94
N ILE A 59 -10.06 0.91 0.63
CA ILE A 59 -11.17 1.62 -0.04
C ILE A 59 -12.51 1.18 0.56
N GLY A 60 -12.73 -0.14 0.64
CA GLY A 60 -13.94 -0.71 1.22
C GLY A 60 -14.15 -0.25 2.67
N ARG A 61 -13.07 -0.21 3.47
CA ARG A 61 -13.15 0.24 4.86
C ARG A 61 -13.43 1.73 4.99
N ILE A 62 -12.79 2.58 4.19
CA ILE A 62 -13.02 4.03 4.17
C ILE A 62 -14.49 4.33 3.83
N LEU A 63 -15.04 3.69 2.79
CA LEU A 63 -16.43 3.87 2.39
C LEU A 63 -17.41 3.42 3.48
N PHE A 64 -17.16 2.27 4.11
CA PHE A 64 -17.99 1.77 5.22
C PHE A 64 -18.06 2.76 6.39
N LEU A 65 -16.94 3.44 6.66
CA LEU A 65 -16.79 4.47 7.69
C LEU A 65 -17.37 5.84 7.27
N GLU A 66 -18.10 5.90 6.14
CA GLU A 66 -18.67 7.12 5.55
C GLU A 66 -17.62 8.18 5.17
N GLY A 67 -16.39 7.74 4.89
CA GLY A 67 -15.33 8.56 4.31
C GLY A 67 -15.29 8.47 2.79
N THR A 68 -14.52 9.38 2.18
CA THR A 68 -14.26 9.38 0.72
C THR A 68 -12.82 8.92 0.46
N PRO A 69 -12.60 7.80 -0.25
CA PRO A 69 -11.27 7.38 -0.67
C PRO A 69 -10.63 8.38 -1.63
N THR A 70 -9.37 8.72 -1.41
CA THR A 70 -8.58 9.61 -2.26
C THR A 70 -7.56 8.79 -3.04
N VAL A 71 -7.75 8.73 -4.37
CA VAL A 71 -6.89 7.94 -5.28
C VAL A 71 -6.07 8.82 -6.23
N SER A 72 -6.20 10.14 -6.10
CA SER A 72 -5.52 11.12 -6.95
C SER A 72 -4.21 11.64 -6.35
N ASN A 73 -3.84 11.20 -5.15
CA ASN A 73 -2.61 11.60 -4.47
C ASN A 73 -1.74 10.35 -4.27
N LEU A 74 -0.55 10.37 -4.87
CA LEU A 74 0.43 9.30 -4.79
C LEU A 74 1.70 9.80 -4.09
N GLY A 75 2.36 8.89 -3.37
CA GLY A 75 3.69 9.12 -2.84
C GLY A 75 4.76 9.16 -3.92
N LYS A 76 6.00 9.41 -3.50
CA LYS A 76 7.15 9.43 -4.42
C LYS A 76 7.58 7.99 -4.74
N MET A 77 7.51 7.63 -6.02
CA MET A 77 8.08 6.37 -6.52
C MET A 77 9.60 6.47 -6.69
N SER A 78 10.28 5.34 -6.53
CA SER A 78 11.71 5.14 -6.72
C SER A 78 11.97 4.04 -7.75
N ILE A 79 11.84 4.40 -9.04
CA ILE A 79 12.05 3.46 -10.15
C ILE A 79 13.55 3.18 -10.34
N GLY A 80 13.97 1.94 -10.06
CA GLY A 80 15.37 1.52 -10.15
C GLY A 80 15.82 1.22 -11.58
N ALA A 81 16.98 1.76 -11.98
CA ALA A 81 17.55 1.54 -13.32
C ALA A 81 18.17 0.13 -13.53
N ASP A 82 18.34 -0.64 -12.46
CA ASP A 82 18.85 -2.01 -12.44
C ASP A 82 18.22 -2.78 -11.26
N VAL A 83 18.28 -4.11 -11.29
CA VAL A 83 17.61 -4.98 -10.29
C VAL A 83 18.00 -4.65 -8.84
N PRO A 84 19.29 -4.48 -8.47
CA PRO A 84 19.64 -4.06 -7.10
C PRO A 84 18.98 -2.74 -6.67
N ARG A 85 18.90 -1.74 -7.57
CA ARG A 85 18.23 -0.46 -7.26
C ARG A 85 16.70 -0.61 -7.18
N GLN A 86 16.09 -1.46 -8.00
CA GLN A 86 14.66 -1.77 -7.91
C GLN A 86 14.33 -2.34 -6.53
N LEU A 87 15.05 -3.39 -6.12
CA LEU A 87 14.88 -4.04 -4.81
C LEU A 87 15.13 -3.08 -3.65
N ALA A 88 16.13 -2.19 -3.75
CA ALA A 88 16.39 -1.18 -2.72
C ALA A 88 15.25 -0.15 -2.61
N GLY A 89 14.68 0.28 -3.75
CA GLY A 89 13.53 1.17 -3.80
C GLY A 89 12.27 0.52 -3.20
N ASP A 90 12.02 -0.74 -3.55
CA ASP A 90 10.89 -1.53 -3.07
C ASP A 90 11.01 -1.77 -1.56
N HIS A 91 12.18 -2.19 -1.08
CA HIS A 91 12.46 -2.36 0.35
C HIS A 91 12.27 -1.06 1.15
N GLY A 92 12.63 0.08 0.55
CA GLY A 92 12.41 1.40 1.13
C GLY A 92 10.93 1.73 1.33
N LEU A 93 10.10 1.45 0.31
CA LEU A 93 8.64 1.60 0.42
C LEU A 93 8.06 0.71 1.51
N GLU A 94 8.38 -0.59 1.49
CA GLU A 94 7.89 -1.57 2.46
C GLU A 94 8.27 -1.19 3.91
N SER A 95 9.51 -0.77 4.12
CA SER A 95 9.98 -0.31 5.43
C SER A 95 9.23 0.94 5.92
N GLY A 96 8.79 1.80 5.01
CA GLY A 96 7.93 2.94 5.30
C GLY A 96 6.51 2.51 5.66
N ALA A 97 5.93 1.63 4.84
CA ALA A 97 4.59 1.08 5.01
C ALA A 97 4.45 0.37 6.35
N ILE A 98 5.36 -0.53 6.72
CA ILE A 98 5.35 -1.24 8.02
C ILE A 98 5.25 -0.25 9.19
N LYS A 99 6.01 0.85 9.14
CA LYS A 99 5.97 1.87 10.20
C LYS A 99 4.63 2.62 10.20
N ALA A 100 4.05 2.88 9.04
CA ALA A 100 2.76 3.54 8.90
C ALA A 100 1.61 2.65 9.42
N TYR A 101 1.56 1.38 9.00
CA TYR A 101 0.59 0.38 9.45
C TYR A 101 0.63 0.18 10.96
N ASN A 102 1.82 0.01 11.56
CA ASN A 102 1.94 -0.14 13.01
C ASN A 102 1.37 1.07 13.78
N ARG A 103 1.58 2.30 13.29
CA ARG A 103 0.97 3.50 13.90
C ARG A 103 -0.55 3.52 13.71
N ALA A 104 -1.04 3.11 12.55
CA ALA A 104 -2.47 3.06 12.27
C ALA A 104 -3.20 1.99 13.11
N ILE A 105 -2.58 0.84 13.34
CA ILE A 105 -3.07 -0.23 14.24
C ILE A 105 -3.24 0.32 15.66
N VAL A 106 -2.22 1.03 16.18
CA VAL A 106 -2.30 1.67 17.50
C VAL A 106 -3.44 2.69 17.54
N LEU A 107 -3.52 3.58 16.55
CA LEU A 107 -4.57 4.59 16.47
C LEU A 107 -5.98 3.96 16.42
N ALA A 108 -6.16 2.91 15.63
CA ALA A 108 -7.43 2.19 15.54
C ALA A 108 -7.85 1.63 16.90
N GLY A 109 -6.90 1.10 17.68
CA GLY A 109 -7.12 0.69 19.07
C GLY A 109 -7.48 1.85 20.01
N GLU A 110 -6.77 2.98 19.92
CA GLU A 110 -7.01 4.18 20.74
C GLU A 110 -8.41 4.78 20.53
N VAL A 111 -8.93 4.73 19.30
CA VAL A 111 -10.26 5.25 18.97
C VAL A 111 -11.37 4.18 19.10
N GLY A 112 -11.03 2.98 19.56
CA GLY A 112 -11.97 1.87 19.78
C GLY A 112 -12.48 1.19 18.51
N ASP A 113 -11.84 1.39 17.36
CA ASP A 113 -12.20 0.75 16.09
C ASP A 113 -11.38 -0.54 15.88
N PHE A 114 -11.73 -1.57 16.64
CA PHE A 114 -11.02 -2.86 16.60
C PHE A 114 -11.23 -3.63 15.29
N ALA A 115 -12.33 -3.39 14.57
CA ALA A 115 -12.55 -3.99 13.26
C ALA A 115 -11.59 -3.42 12.20
N THR A 116 -11.35 -2.10 12.22
CA THR A 116 -10.29 -1.51 11.37
C THR A 116 -8.92 -2.04 11.79
N ARG A 117 -8.66 -2.14 13.10
CA ARG A 117 -7.39 -2.67 13.60
C ARG A 117 -7.09 -4.07 13.05
N GLU A 118 -8.04 -5.00 13.13
CA GLU A 118 -7.90 -6.36 12.61
C GLU A 118 -7.64 -6.38 11.10
N ILE A 119 -8.36 -5.54 10.33
CA ILE A 119 -8.11 -5.39 8.88
C ILE A 119 -6.66 -4.98 8.61
N LEU A 120 -6.14 -4.01 9.38
CA LEU A 120 -4.77 -3.51 9.24
C LEU A 120 -3.71 -4.51 9.70
N GLU A 121 -4.03 -5.43 10.61
CA GLU A 121 -3.13 -6.53 11.03
C GLU A 121 -3.02 -7.63 9.96
N HIS A 122 -3.94 -7.66 8.99
CA HIS A 122 -4.00 -8.60 7.86
C HIS A 122 -3.59 -7.98 6.52
N ILE A 123 -2.93 -6.83 6.57
CA ILE A 123 -2.20 -6.21 5.46
C ILE A 123 -0.73 -6.24 5.86
#